data_AF-A0A8B9HDX2-F1
#
_entry.id   AF-A0A8B9HDX2-F1
#
_cell.length_a   1.000
_cell.length_b   1.000
_cell.length_c   1.000
_cell.angle_alpha   90.00
_cell.angle_beta   90.00
_cell.angle_gamma   90.00
#
_symmetry.space_group_name_H-M   'P 1'
#
loop_
_entity.id
_entity.type
_entity.pdbx_description
1 polymer ?
#
loop_
_entity_poly.entity_id
_entity_poly.type
_entity_poly.pdbx_seq_one_letter_code
_entity_poly.pdbx_strand_id
1 'polypeptide(L)'
;ARLRQQPPPTPPSPSSPPPPSSSSPSSPPLRKSDNKASTYGFNYLLSDWTNGNHVNSGTPWKTRSYSPGVNGLHEEIIDFYNFMSPRPEEATMRQEVVDRIESVIKEQWPSADVQIFGSFSTGLYLPTSDIDLVVFGKWERPPLQQLEQALRKNNVAEPYSIKVLDKATVPIIKLTDQETEVKVDISFNVETGVKAARFIKDYVKKYTVLPYLIFVLKQFLLQRDLNEVFTGGISSYSLILMVISFLQLHPRFDPRIPNTNLGVLLIEFFELYGRNFNYLQTGIRIKNGGAYMAKEDIMKAMSNGYRPSMLCIEDPLLPGNDVGRSSYGAMHVKQVFDYAYIVLGHAVSPLANSYPNKDSDRWAFTHAAFYLTLSVFSF
;
A
#
# COMPACT_ATOMS: atom_id res chain seq x y z
N ALA A 1 -45.92 -86.44 6.08
CA ALA A 1 -44.64 -86.76 5.41
C ALA A 1 -43.94 -85.45 5.06
N ARG A 2 -42.61 -85.43 5.20
CA ARG A 2 -41.70 -84.26 5.30
C ARG A 2 -41.85 -83.19 4.21
N LEU A 3 -41.52 -81.94 4.57
CA LEU A 3 -40.55 -81.05 3.88
C LEU A 3 -40.47 -79.72 4.68
N ARG A 4 -39.52 -79.60 5.63
CA ARG A 4 -38.26 -78.84 5.51
C ARG A 4 -38.42 -77.41 4.98
N GLN A 5 -38.37 -76.47 5.93
CA GLN A 5 -38.18 -75.04 5.73
C GLN A 5 -36.84 -74.76 5.01
N GLN A 6 -36.86 -73.93 3.97
CA GLN A 6 -35.67 -73.36 3.35
C GLN A 6 -35.35 -71.99 4.00
N PRO A 7 -34.06 -71.68 4.26
CA PRO A 7 -33.65 -70.38 4.78
C PRO A 7 -33.69 -69.28 3.70
N PRO A 8 -33.77 -68.00 4.11
CA PRO A 8 -33.90 -66.86 3.20
C PRO A 8 -32.62 -66.60 2.38
N PRO A 9 -32.74 -65.94 1.22
CA PRO A 9 -31.62 -65.67 0.33
C PRO A 9 -30.65 -64.62 0.92
N THR A 10 -29.36 -64.83 0.64
CA THR A 10 -28.24 -63.96 0.98
C THR A 10 -28.33 -62.60 0.29
N PRO A 11 -27.92 -61.50 0.95
CA PRO A 11 -27.99 -60.15 0.40
C PRO A 11 -26.97 -59.94 -0.75
N PRO A 12 -27.28 -59.06 -1.72
CA PRO A 12 -26.38 -58.75 -2.82
C PRO A 12 -25.16 -57.95 -2.34
N SER A 13 -24.03 -58.21 -3.00
CA SER A 13 -22.74 -57.53 -2.84
C SER A 13 -22.84 -56.02 -3.11
N PRO A 14 -22.04 -55.19 -2.41
CA PRO A 14 -22.10 -53.74 -2.56
C PRO A 14 -21.62 -53.31 -3.95
N SER A 15 -22.49 -52.56 -4.64
CA SER A 15 -22.23 -51.89 -5.90
C SER A 15 -21.18 -50.79 -5.76
N SER A 16 -20.31 -50.70 -6.77
CA SER A 16 -19.27 -49.69 -6.94
C SER A 16 -19.88 -48.27 -6.91
N PRO A 17 -19.20 -47.27 -6.33
CA PRO A 17 -19.72 -45.90 -6.30
C PRO A 17 -19.75 -45.28 -7.71
N PRO A 18 -20.73 -44.40 -7.99
CA PRO A 18 -20.85 -43.72 -9.28
C PRO A 18 -19.72 -42.69 -9.46
N PRO A 19 -19.38 -42.33 -10.71
CA PRO A 19 -18.35 -41.33 -10.99
C PRO A 19 -18.79 -39.95 -10.48
N PRO A 20 -17.86 -39.10 -9.99
CA PRO A 20 -18.21 -37.79 -9.47
C PRO A 20 -18.71 -36.88 -10.61
N SER A 21 -19.84 -36.23 -10.35
CA SER A 21 -20.43 -35.18 -11.17
C SER A 21 -19.50 -33.98 -11.30
N SER A 22 -19.44 -33.43 -12.52
CA SER A 22 -18.68 -32.23 -12.86
C SER A 22 -19.22 -31.00 -12.10
N SER A 23 -18.58 -30.65 -10.99
CA SER A 23 -18.69 -29.33 -10.40
C SER A 23 -17.84 -28.34 -11.20
N SER A 24 -18.49 -27.27 -11.65
CA SER A 24 -17.88 -26.06 -12.20
C SER A 24 -16.74 -25.56 -11.28
N PRO A 25 -15.55 -25.23 -11.81
CA PRO A 25 -14.44 -24.81 -10.97
C PRO A 25 -14.76 -23.44 -10.35
N SER A 26 -14.79 -23.43 -9.02
CA SER A 26 -14.66 -22.21 -8.23
C SER A 26 -13.42 -21.46 -8.69
N SER A 27 -13.56 -20.15 -8.88
CA SER A 27 -12.51 -19.21 -9.27
C SER A 27 -11.23 -19.50 -8.47
N PRO A 28 -10.06 -19.66 -9.11
CA PRO A 28 -8.82 -19.84 -8.37
C PRO A 28 -8.50 -18.58 -7.56
N PRO A 29 -7.82 -18.70 -6.41
CA PRO A 29 -7.30 -17.54 -5.70
C PRO A 29 -6.36 -16.76 -6.63
N LEU A 30 -6.48 -15.43 -6.65
CA LEU A 30 -5.60 -14.54 -7.41
C LEU A 30 -4.14 -14.96 -7.23
N ARG A 31 -3.48 -15.27 -8.35
CA ARG A 31 -2.04 -15.59 -8.33
C ARG A 31 -1.29 -14.35 -7.85
N LYS A 32 -0.30 -14.56 -6.97
CA LYS A 32 0.71 -13.56 -6.51
C LYS A 32 1.56 -12.94 -7.65
N SER A 33 1.21 -13.11 -8.92
CA SER A 33 2.02 -12.73 -10.09
C SER A 33 1.64 -11.41 -10.75
N ASP A 34 0.57 -10.74 -10.31
CA ASP A 34 -0.01 -9.62 -11.08
C ASP A 34 0.46 -8.23 -10.60
N ASN A 35 1.28 -8.16 -9.56
CA ASN A 35 1.86 -6.91 -9.12
C ASN A 35 3.02 -6.51 -10.04
N LYS A 36 2.73 -5.65 -11.03
CA LYS A 36 3.74 -5.08 -11.96
C LYS A 36 4.87 -4.32 -11.25
N ALA A 37 4.67 -3.88 -10.01
CA ALA A 37 5.69 -3.25 -9.20
C ALA A 37 6.50 -4.25 -8.37
N SER A 38 6.05 -5.50 -8.24
CA SER A 38 6.76 -6.54 -7.50
C SER A 38 8.11 -6.83 -8.15
N THR A 39 9.15 -6.83 -7.33
CA THR A 39 10.49 -7.23 -7.76
C THR A 39 10.77 -8.70 -7.46
N TYR A 40 9.74 -9.47 -7.08
CA TYR A 40 9.82 -10.91 -6.92
C TYR A 40 10.28 -11.56 -8.24
N GLY A 41 11.46 -12.19 -8.22
CA GLY A 41 12.05 -12.87 -9.39
C GLY A 41 12.97 -12.02 -10.27
N PHE A 42 13.12 -10.72 -10.03
CA PHE A 42 14.01 -9.85 -10.83
C PHE A 42 15.49 -10.27 -10.78
N ASN A 43 15.93 -10.87 -9.68
CA ASN A 43 17.32 -11.35 -9.53
C ASN A 43 17.66 -12.51 -10.47
N TYR A 44 16.70 -13.35 -10.88
CA TYR A 44 16.94 -14.44 -11.84
C TYR A 44 17.14 -13.93 -13.27
N LEU A 45 16.53 -12.80 -13.63
CA LEU A 45 16.67 -12.20 -14.95
C LEU A 45 17.98 -11.41 -15.08
N LEU A 46 18.47 -10.82 -13.98
CA LEU A 46 19.77 -10.14 -13.94
C LEU A 46 20.96 -11.09 -14.07
N SER A 47 20.84 -12.35 -13.64
CA SER A 47 21.89 -13.36 -13.86
C SER A 47 22.01 -13.80 -15.33
N ASP A 48 20.90 -13.81 -16.08
CA ASP A 48 20.87 -14.27 -17.49
C ASP A 48 21.18 -13.15 -18.50
N TRP A 49 21.19 -11.89 -18.09
CA TRP A 49 21.39 -10.71 -18.96
C TRP A 49 22.79 -10.07 -18.93
N THR A 50 23.80 -10.81 -18.46
CA THR A 50 25.19 -10.30 -18.45
C THR A 50 25.93 -10.44 -19.79
N ASN A 51 25.27 -10.89 -20.86
CA ASN A 51 25.85 -10.89 -22.21
C ASN A 51 25.53 -9.58 -22.95
N GLY A 52 26.37 -8.55 -22.73
CA GLY A 52 26.56 -7.45 -23.70
C GLY A 52 26.31 -6.03 -23.19
N ASN A 53 27.40 -5.35 -22.80
CA ASN A 53 27.73 -3.93 -22.98
C ASN A 53 26.73 -2.77 -22.75
N HIS A 54 25.56 -2.97 -22.17
CA HIS A 54 24.80 -1.88 -21.55
C HIS A 54 24.44 -2.25 -20.11
N VAL A 55 25.15 -1.64 -19.16
CA VAL A 55 24.83 -1.72 -17.72
C VAL A 55 23.55 -0.93 -17.49
N ASN A 56 22.40 -1.54 -17.76
CA ASN A 56 21.13 -1.02 -17.29
C ASN A 56 21.05 -1.38 -15.81
N SER A 57 21.63 -0.54 -14.94
CA SER A 57 21.50 -0.74 -13.49
C SER A 57 20.01 -0.74 -13.16
N GLY A 58 19.54 -1.70 -12.36
CA GLY A 58 18.13 -1.81 -11.92
C GLY A 58 17.60 -0.63 -11.09
N THR A 59 18.22 0.55 -11.19
CA THR A 59 17.94 1.81 -10.48
C THR A 59 17.94 2.98 -11.46
N PRO A 60 16.83 3.23 -12.17
CA PRO A 60 16.76 4.30 -13.16
C PRO A 60 16.97 5.71 -12.59
N TRP A 61 16.74 5.91 -11.28
CA TRP A 61 17.00 7.19 -10.60
C TRP A 61 18.48 7.46 -10.33
N LYS A 62 19.35 6.45 -10.41
CA LYS A 62 20.78 6.61 -10.11
C LYS A 62 21.51 7.20 -11.31
N THR A 63 21.64 8.53 -11.30
CA THR A 63 22.35 9.29 -12.35
C THR A 63 23.79 9.64 -11.97
N ARG A 64 24.20 9.39 -10.72
CA ARG A 64 25.52 9.73 -10.16
C ARG A 64 26.01 8.71 -9.14
N SER A 65 27.28 8.85 -8.73
CA SER A 65 27.85 8.12 -7.60
C SER A 65 27.47 8.81 -6.29
N TYR A 66 27.09 8.02 -5.30
CA TYR A 66 26.68 8.51 -3.98
C TYR A 66 27.83 8.49 -2.97
N SER A 67 27.74 9.36 -1.97
CA SER A 67 28.61 9.35 -0.79
C SER A 67 28.53 8.02 -0.03
N PRO A 68 29.54 7.63 0.76
CA PRO A 68 29.43 6.41 1.58
C PRO A 68 28.45 6.56 2.74
N GLY A 69 27.93 5.43 3.22
CA GLY A 69 27.12 5.33 4.44
C GLY A 69 25.77 6.06 4.35
N VAL A 70 25.34 6.63 5.48
CA VAL A 70 24.03 7.30 5.59
C VAL A 70 23.89 8.55 4.71
N ASN A 71 25.01 9.17 4.31
CA ASN A 71 24.99 10.30 3.38
C ASN A 71 24.64 9.85 1.95
N GLY A 72 25.15 8.69 1.52
CA GLY A 72 24.76 8.11 0.24
C GLY A 72 23.30 7.71 0.20
N LEU A 73 22.81 7.08 1.27
CA LEU A 73 21.39 6.75 1.38
C LEU A 73 20.52 8.01 1.35
N HIS A 74 20.94 9.09 1.99
CA HIS A 74 20.23 10.37 1.92
C HIS A 74 20.15 10.92 0.49
N GLU A 75 21.26 10.93 -0.23
CA GLU A 75 21.33 11.35 -1.63
C GLU A 75 20.45 10.48 -2.54
N GLU A 76 20.49 9.15 -2.34
CA GLU A 76 19.70 8.20 -3.11
C GLU A 76 18.19 8.35 -2.86
N ILE A 77 17.76 8.63 -1.62
CA ILE A 77 16.36 8.90 -1.30
C ILE A 77 15.87 10.16 -2.03
N ILE A 78 16.69 11.21 -2.11
CA ILE A 78 16.36 12.44 -2.83
C ILE A 78 16.19 12.14 -4.32
N ASP A 79 17.14 11.44 -4.93
CA ASP A 79 17.12 11.14 -6.36
C ASP A 79 15.96 10.18 -6.72
N PHE A 80 15.66 9.21 -5.85
CA PHE A 80 14.47 8.37 -5.96
C PHE A 80 13.18 9.18 -5.86
N TYR A 81 13.07 10.08 -4.88
CA TYR A 81 11.90 10.96 -4.74
C TYR A 81 11.72 11.82 -5.99
N ASN A 82 12.78 12.44 -6.51
CA ASN A 82 12.70 13.26 -7.71
C ASN A 82 12.26 12.45 -8.94
N PHE A 83 12.74 11.21 -9.06
CA PHE A 83 12.36 10.31 -10.17
C PHE A 83 10.90 9.84 -10.08
N MET A 84 10.43 9.51 -8.87
CA MET A 84 9.07 8.99 -8.65
C MET A 84 8.04 10.10 -8.49
N SER A 85 8.47 11.32 -8.21
CA SER A 85 7.58 12.46 -8.03
C SER A 85 6.80 12.73 -9.31
N PRO A 86 5.48 12.98 -9.19
CA PRO A 86 4.65 13.22 -10.36
C PRO A 86 5.12 14.42 -11.15
N ARG A 87 5.18 14.26 -12.47
CA ARG A 87 5.51 15.34 -13.40
C ARG A 87 4.26 16.19 -13.69
N PRO A 88 4.42 17.48 -14.06
CA PRO A 88 3.29 18.33 -14.44
C PRO A 88 2.41 17.70 -15.52
N GLU A 89 3.02 17.04 -16.51
CA GLU A 89 2.30 16.37 -17.60
C GLU A 89 1.46 15.20 -17.11
N GLU A 90 1.97 14.43 -16.14
CA GLU A 90 1.23 13.32 -15.52
C GLU A 90 0.07 13.83 -14.65
N ALA A 91 0.26 14.97 -13.98
CA ALA A 91 -0.79 15.62 -13.22
C ALA A 91 -1.90 16.15 -14.14
N THR A 92 -1.54 16.76 -15.27
CA THR A 92 -2.50 17.21 -16.30
C THR A 92 -3.28 16.02 -16.88
N MET A 93 -2.61 14.95 -17.28
CA MET A 93 -3.27 13.74 -17.77
C MET A 93 -4.25 13.16 -16.74
N ARG A 94 -3.86 13.09 -15.46
CA ARG A 94 -4.76 12.64 -14.39
C ARG A 94 -5.94 13.57 -14.20
N GLN A 95 -5.77 14.88 -14.38
CA GLN A 95 -6.87 15.83 -14.33
C GLN A 95 -7.84 15.62 -15.51
N GLU A 96 -7.35 15.34 -16.71
CA GLU A 96 -8.20 15.01 -17.86
C GLU A 96 -9.06 13.75 -17.60
N VAL A 97 -8.50 12.73 -16.94
CA VAL A 97 -9.26 11.54 -16.49
C VAL A 97 -10.40 11.96 -15.55
N VAL A 98 -10.11 12.84 -14.59
CA VAL A 98 -11.12 13.35 -13.65
C VAL A 98 -12.21 14.13 -14.39
N ASP A 99 -11.83 14.99 -15.33
CA ASP A 99 -12.77 15.84 -16.08
C ASP A 99 -13.71 14.98 -16.96
N ARG A 100 -13.21 13.90 -17.58
CA ARG A 100 -14.04 12.94 -18.33
C ARG A 100 -15.05 12.24 -17.43
N ILE A 101 -14.61 11.74 -16.27
CA ILE A 101 -15.48 11.05 -15.30
C ILE A 101 -16.51 12.02 -14.70
N GLU A 102 -16.09 13.22 -14.33
CA GLU A 102 -16.95 14.26 -13.79
C GLU A 102 -18.03 14.67 -14.80
N SER A 103 -17.68 14.76 -16.09
CA SER A 103 -18.65 15.05 -17.16
C SER A 103 -19.76 14.01 -17.21
N VAL A 104 -19.42 12.71 -17.18
CA VAL A 104 -20.42 11.62 -17.14
C VAL A 104 -21.29 11.70 -15.89
N ILE A 105 -20.69 11.99 -14.73
CA ILE A 105 -21.43 12.12 -13.47
C ILE A 105 -22.41 13.30 -13.54
N LYS A 106 -21.99 14.45 -14.08
CA LYS A 106 -22.83 15.66 -14.17
C LYS A 106 -23.92 15.55 -15.22
N GLU A 107 -23.72 14.79 -16.30
CA GLU A 107 -24.79 14.45 -17.24
C GLU A 107 -25.90 13.65 -16.56
N GLN A 108 -25.52 12.69 -15.69
CA GLN A 108 -26.47 11.86 -14.97
C GLN A 108 -27.11 12.59 -13.78
N TRP A 109 -26.32 13.40 -13.05
CA TRP A 109 -26.71 14.14 -11.86
C TRP A 109 -26.10 15.55 -11.86
N PRO A 110 -26.78 16.56 -12.45
CA PRO A 110 -26.23 17.91 -12.60
C PRO A 110 -25.91 18.64 -11.29
N SER A 111 -26.50 18.22 -10.18
CA SER A 111 -26.28 18.81 -8.85
C SER A 111 -25.23 18.06 -8.02
N ALA A 112 -24.62 17.00 -8.55
CA ALA A 112 -23.57 16.28 -7.87
C ALA A 112 -22.27 17.10 -7.84
N ASP A 113 -21.54 16.99 -6.73
CA ASP A 113 -20.23 17.59 -6.55
C ASP A 113 -19.16 16.50 -6.52
N VAL A 114 -18.19 16.57 -7.43
CA VAL A 114 -17.12 15.57 -7.59
C VAL A 114 -15.84 16.15 -7.03
N GLN A 115 -15.24 15.46 -6.07
CA GLN A 115 -13.98 15.90 -5.46
C GLN A 115 -12.92 14.80 -5.49
N ILE A 116 -11.69 15.22 -5.77
CA ILE A 116 -10.51 14.37 -5.64
C ILE A 116 -10.11 14.30 -4.16
N PHE A 117 -9.86 13.09 -3.67
CA PHE A 117 -9.27 12.88 -2.35
C PHE A 117 -8.00 12.00 -2.43
N GLY A 118 -7.54 11.51 -1.27
CA GLY A 118 -6.47 10.52 -1.22
C GLY A 118 -5.10 11.01 -1.68
N SER A 119 -4.35 10.11 -2.30
CA SER A 119 -2.94 10.34 -2.64
C SER A 119 -2.75 11.39 -3.73
N PHE A 120 -3.65 11.44 -4.72
CA PHE A 120 -3.63 12.44 -5.79
C PHE A 120 -3.87 13.85 -5.22
N SER A 121 -4.87 14.01 -4.36
CA SER A 121 -5.15 15.30 -3.71
C SER A 121 -3.96 15.79 -2.90
N THR A 122 -3.27 14.92 -2.15
CA THR A 122 -2.15 15.28 -1.26
C THR A 122 -0.81 15.51 -1.98
N GLY A 123 -0.67 15.10 -3.24
CA GLY A 123 0.60 15.10 -3.96
C GLY A 123 1.57 14.00 -3.50
N LEU A 124 1.09 13.00 -2.74
CA LEU A 124 1.88 11.89 -2.22
C LEU A 124 1.58 10.58 -2.96
N TYR A 125 1.36 10.63 -4.27
CA TYR A 125 1.03 9.48 -5.09
C TYR A 125 2.25 8.98 -5.86
N LEU A 126 2.36 7.65 -5.99
CA LEU A 126 3.33 7.04 -6.89
C LEU A 126 2.79 7.08 -8.32
N PRO A 127 3.63 6.93 -9.36
CA PRO A 127 3.18 6.91 -10.75
C PRO A 127 2.07 5.88 -11.02
N THR A 128 2.11 4.75 -10.31
CA THR A 128 1.14 3.66 -10.40
C THR A 128 -0.06 3.77 -9.46
N SER A 129 -0.18 4.85 -8.67
CA SER A 129 -1.29 5.02 -7.71
C SER A 129 -2.61 5.36 -8.41
N ASP A 130 -3.69 4.86 -7.84
CA ASP A 130 -5.06 5.09 -8.28
C ASP A 130 -5.49 6.56 -8.04
N ILE A 131 -6.47 7.05 -8.79
CA ILE A 131 -7.17 8.30 -8.52
C ILE A 131 -8.38 8.00 -7.63
N ASP A 132 -8.46 8.66 -6.47
CA ASP A 132 -9.58 8.54 -5.54
C ASP A 132 -10.58 9.69 -5.74
N LEU A 133 -11.81 9.37 -6.15
CA LEU A 133 -12.90 10.32 -6.35
C LEU A 133 -14.05 10.08 -5.38
N VAL A 134 -14.57 11.16 -4.80
CA VAL A 134 -15.81 11.14 -4.01
C VAL A 134 -16.86 11.97 -4.69
N VAL A 135 -18.06 11.39 -4.82
CA VAL A 135 -19.23 12.05 -5.38
C VAL A 135 -20.19 12.39 -4.26
N PHE A 136 -20.46 13.68 -4.09
CA PHE A 136 -21.45 14.19 -3.14
C PHE A 136 -22.77 14.47 -3.83
N GLY A 137 -23.85 14.05 -3.19
CA GLY A 137 -25.18 14.30 -3.71
C GLY A 137 -26.26 13.72 -2.81
N LYS A 138 -27.50 14.04 -3.17
CA LYS A 138 -28.69 13.72 -2.37
C LYS A 138 -29.26 12.39 -2.82
N TRP A 139 -28.74 11.30 -2.24
CA TRP A 139 -29.27 9.95 -2.44
C TRP A 139 -29.52 9.27 -1.09
N GLU A 140 -30.61 8.51 -0.98
CA GLU A 140 -30.85 7.65 0.18
C GLU A 140 -29.84 6.50 0.25
N ARG A 141 -29.40 6.00 -0.91
CA ARG A 141 -28.36 4.97 -1.06
C ARG A 141 -27.44 5.32 -2.23
N PRO A 142 -26.14 4.97 -2.18
CA PRO A 142 -25.21 5.19 -3.27
C PRO A 142 -25.71 4.58 -4.61
N PRO A 143 -25.85 5.36 -5.70
CA PRO A 143 -26.40 4.88 -6.96
C PRO A 143 -25.35 4.14 -7.81
N LEU A 144 -24.67 3.14 -7.24
CA LEU A 144 -23.49 2.49 -7.83
C LEU A 144 -23.77 1.88 -9.20
N GLN A 145 -24.89 1.17 -9.35
CA GLN A 145 -25.27 0.52 -10.61
C GLN A 145 -25.61 1.53 -11.71
N GLN A 146 -26.20 2.67 -11.35
CA GLN A 146 -26.52 3.73 -12.31
C GLN A 146 -25.24 4.38 -12.82
N LEU A 147 -24.27 4.63 -11.93
CA LEU A 147 -22.97 5.16 -12.34
C LEU A 147 -22.21 4.15 -13.20
N GLU A 148 -22.20 2.86 -12.85
CA GLU A 148 -21.59 1.81 -13.69
C GLU A 148 -22.15 1.84 -15.12
N GLN A 149 -23.49 1.87 -15.27
CA GLN A 149 -24.13 1.90 -16.58
C GLN A 149 -23.76 3.16 -17.38
N ALA A 150 -23.74 4.32 -16.72
CA ALA A 150 -23.37 5.59 -17.34
C ALA A 150 -21.91 5.60 -17.82
N LEU A 151 -20.98 5.08 -17.01
CA LEU A 151 -19.57 4.95 -17.36
C LEU A 151 -19.35 4.00 -18.55
N ARG A 152 -20.07 2.86 -18.58
CA ARG A 152 -20.04 1.93 -19.73
C ARG A 152 -20.59 2.56 -21.00
N LYS A 153 -21.71 3.27 -20.91
CA LYS A 153 -22.37 3.90 -22.06
C LYS A 153 -21.49 4.96 -22.72
N ASN A 154 -20.71 5.68 -21.92
CA ASN A 154 -19.82 6.74 -22.40
C ASN A 154 -18.40 6.26 -22.77
N ASN A 155 -18.11 4.96 -22.67
CA ASN A 155 -16.79 4.38 -23.00
C ASN A 155 -15.61 5.07 -22.31
N VAL A 156 -15.76 5.46 -21.04
CA VAL A 156 -14.69 6.10 -20.26
C VAL A 156 -13.70 5.07 -19.71
N ALA A 157 -14.17 3.85 -19.46
CA ALA A 157 -13.38 2.79 -18.85
C ALA A 157 -13.06 1.67 -19.83
N GLU A 158 -11.90 1.02 -19.67
CA GLU A 158 -11.54 -0.19 -20.41
C GLU A 158 -12.67 -1.23 -20.35
N PRO A 159 -12.91 -1.96 -21.46
CA PRO A 159 -13.90 -3.04 -21.48
C PRO A 159 -13.67 -4.03 -20.33
N TYR A 160 -14.70 -4.25 -19.51
CA TYR A 160 -14.69 -5.17 -18.35
C TYR A 160 -13.84 -4.75 -17.13
N SER A 161 -13.25 -3.55 -17.11
CA SER A 161 -12.47 -3.07 -15.95
C SER A 161 -13.35 -2.61 -14.77
N ILE A 162 -14.58 -2.17 -15.04
CA ILE A 162 -15.46 -1.63 -14.00
C ILE A 162 -15.91 -2.75 -13.05
N LYS A 163 -15.63 -2.55 -11.76
CA LYS A 163 -15.99 -3.45 -10.66
C LYS A 163 -16.70 -2.67 -9.56
N VAL A 164 -17.93 -3.09 -9.25
CA VAL A 164 -18.69 -2.55 -8.12
C VAL A 164 -18.42 -3.40 -6.87
N LEU A 165 -17.89 -2.77 -5.82
CA LEU A 165 -17.61 -3.38 -4.53
C LEU A 165 -18.60 -2.84 -3.49
N ASP A 166 -19.81 -3.41 -3.45
CA ASP A 166 -20.93 -2.92 -2.64
C ASP A 166 -21.04 -3.52 -1.23
N LYS A 167 -20.31 -4.61 -0.96
CA LYS A 167 -20.33 -5.32 0.34
C LYS A 167 -19.38 -4.75 1.39
N ALA A 168 -18.49 -3.84 1.01
CA ALA A 168 -17.55 -3.22 1.94
C ALA A 168 -18.24 -2.16 2.81
N THR A 169 -17.61 -1.79 3.94
CA THR A 169 -18.10 -0.71 4.81
C THR A 169 -18.29 0.61 4.06
N VAL A 170 -17.41 0.88 3.10
CA VAL A 170 -17.54 1.97 2.14
C VAL A 170 -17.64 1.34 0.75
N PRO A 171 -18.83 1.40 0.11
CA PRO A 171 -18.99 0.93 -1.25
C PRO A 171 -18.18 1.75 -2.26
N ILE A 172 -17.48 1.08 -3.18
CA ILE A 172 -16.58 1.71 -4.15
C ILE A 172 -16.82 1.13 -5.55
N ILE A 173 -16.73 1.96 -6.57
CA ILE A 173 -16.60 1.53 -7.98
C ILE A 173 -15.13 1.67 -8.36
N LYS A 174 -14.49 0.58 -8.77
CA LYS A 174 -13.15 0.59 -9.35
C LYS A 174 -13.25 0.52 -10.86
N LEU A 175 -12.42 1.24 -11.59
CA LEU A 175 -12.31 1.18 -13.06
C LEU A 175 -10.89 1.49 -13.51
N THR A 176 -10.58 1.18 -14.77
CA THR A 176 -9.37 1.64 -15.46
C THR A 176 -9.79 2.55 -16.60
N ASP A 177 -9.28 3.78 -16.64
CA ASP A 177 -9.55 4.73 -17.72
C ASP A 177 -9.03 4.19 -19.06
N GLN A 178 -9.87 4.27 -20.09
CA GLN A 178 -9.59 3.66 -21.39
C GLN A 178 -8.44 4.34 -22.17
N GLU A 179 -8.24 5.64 -21.97
CA GLU A 179 -7.25 6.41 -22.75
C GLU A 179 -5.84 6.37 -22.12
N THR A 180 -5.78 6.26 -20.80
CA THR A 180 -4.54 6.50 -20.02
C THR A 180 -4.10 5.28 -19.19
N GLU A 181 -4.93 4.24 -19.11
CA GLU A 181 -4.74 3.07 -18.23
C GLU A 181 -4.70 3.42 -16.73
N VAL A 182 -5.06 4.65 -16.35
CA VAL A 182 -5.08 5.08 -14.94
C VAL A 182 -6.26 4.45 -14.22
N LYS A 183 -5.98 3.82 -13.08
CA LYS A 183 -7.01 3.26 -12.21
C LYS A 183 -7.72 4.35 -11.42
N VAL A 184 -9.03 4.21 -11.27
CA VAL A 184 -9.87 5.15 -10.53
C VAL A 184 -10.79 4.40 -9.56
N ASP A 185 -10.83 4.87 -8.32
CA ASP A 185 -11.72 4.41 -7.26
C ASP A 185 -12.75 5.53 -6.97
N ILE A 186 -14.04 5.24 -7.15
CA ILE A 186 -15.14 6.19 -6.93
C ILE A 186 -15.98 5.77 -5.73
N SER A 187 -16.12 6.66 -4.76
CA SER A 187 -16.97 6.50 -3.57
C SER A 187 -18.06 7.57 -3.51
N PHE A 188 -19.06 7.38 -2.63
CA PHE A 188 -20.19 8.31 -2.50
C PHE A 188 -20.32 8.83 -1.08
N ASN A 189 -20.49 10.15 -0.92
CA ASN A 189 -20.76 10.82 0.35
C ASN A 189 -19.75 10.52 1.48
N VAL A 190 -18.48 10.28 1.14
CA VAL A 190 -17.39 10.02 2.11
C VAL A 190 -16.60 11.31 2.37
N GLU A 191 -17.10 12.17 3.27
CA GLU A 191 -16.43 13.44 3.59
C GLU A 191 -15.06 13.29 4.27
N THR A 192 -14.84 12.17 4.97
CA THR A 192 -13.62 11.95 5.78
C THR A 192 -12.36 11.94 4.92
N GLY A 193 -12.43 11.44 3.68
CA GLY A 193 -11.30 11.42 2.75
C GLY A 193 -10.78 12.81 2.37
N VAL A 194 -11.69 13.76 2.14
CA VAL A 194 -11.33 15.15 1.79
C VAL A 194 -10.69 15.86 2.98
N LYS A 195 -11.25 15.67 4.18
CA LYS A 195 -10.70 16.23 5.43
C LYS A 195 -9.31 15.65 5.73
N ALA A 196 -9.14 14.34 5.52
CA ALA A 196 -7.84 13.67 5.65
C ALA A 196 -6.79 14.24 4.68
N ALA A 197 -7.15 14.46 3.42
CA ALA A 197 -6.22 15.05 2.45
C ALA A 197 -5.75 16.45 2.87
N ARG A 198 -6.66 17.32 3.35
CA ARG A 198 -6.28 18.65 3.88
C ARG A 198 -5.36 18.54 5.09
N PHE A 199 -5.70 17.68 6.05
CA PHE A 199 -4.89 17.41 7.23
C PHE A 199 -3.47 16.95 6.87
N ILE A 200 -3.34 16.03 5.90
CA ILE A 200 -2.03 15.57 5.42
C ILE A 200 -1.25 16.69 4.73
N LYS A 201 -1.89 17.54 3.92
CA LYS A 201 -1.22 18.70 3.29
C LYS A 201 -0.59 19.64 4.32
N ASP A 202 -1.24 19.85 5.45
CA ASP A 202 -0.69 20.70 6.51
C ASP A 202 0.58 20.08 7.12
N TYR A 203 0.62 18.76 7.28
CA TYR A 203 1.83 18.05 7.73
C TYR A 203 2.93 18.00 6.67
N VAL A 204 2.59 17.88 5.38
CA VAL A 204 3.57 17.98 4.29
C VAL A 204 4.25 19.35 4.29
N LYS A 205 3.49 20.43 4.50
CA LYS A 205 4.05 21.79 4.63
C LYS A 205 4.91 21.92 5.89
N LYS A 206 4.47 21.32 7.00
CA LYS A 206 5.16 21.41 8.29
C LYS A 206 6.45 20.61 8.32
N TYR A 207 6.46 19.41 7.76
CA TYR A 207 7.57 18.46 7.78
C TYR A 207 8.08 18.23 6.35
N THR A 208 9.06 19.02 5.93
CA THR A 208 9.60 18.99 4.56
C THR A 208 10.25 17.66 4.16
N VAL A 209 10.69 16.86 5.14
CA VAL A 209 11.21 15.50 4.93
C VAL A 209 10.12 14.44 4.72
N LEU A 210 8.87 14.75 5.05
CA LEU A 210 7.76 13.79 5.03
C LEU A 210 7.54 13.17 3.64
N PRO A 211 7.48 13.94 2.52
CA PRO A 211 7.27 13.35 1.19
C PRO A 211 8.32 12.31 0.82
N TYR A 212 9.60 12.61 1.07
CA TYR A 212 10.71 11.70 0.76
C TYR A 212 10.56 10.34 1.45
N LEU A 213 10.26 10.34 2.75
CA LEU A 213 10.03 9.10 3.50
C LEU A 213 8.79 8.35 3.01
N ILE A 214 7.69 9.08 2.73
CA ILE A 214 6.45 8.47 2.26
C ILE A 214 6.63 7.78 0.91
N PHE A 215 7.35 8.39 -0.04
CA PHE A 215 7.57 7.76 -1.35
C PHE A 215 8.35 6.46 -1.22
N VAL A 216 9.45 6.46 -0.45
CA VAL A 216 10.27 5.25 -0.24
C VAL A 216 9.44 4.17 0.46
N LEU A 217 8.74 4.51 1.54
CA LEU A 217 7.96 3.55 2.32
C LEU A 217 6.73 3.03 1.57
N LYS A 218 6.07 3.86 0.77
CA LYS A 218 4.96 3.43 -0.10
C LYS A 218 5.46 2.44 -1.15
N GLN A 219 6.55 2.78 -1.83
CA GLN A 219 7.14 1.87 -2.82
C GLN A 219 7.57 0.57 -2.15
N PHE A 220 8.21 0.65 -0.98
CA PHE A 220 8.65 -0.51 -0.21
C PHE A 220 7.50 -1.48 0.15
N LEU A 221 6.35 -0.96 0.59
CA LEU A 221 5.17 -1.78 0.88
C LEU A 221 4.49 -2.30 -0.38
N LEU A 222 4.41 -1.45 -1.42
CA LEU A 222 3.81 -1.80 -2.72
C LEU A 222 4.52 -2.98 -3.36
N GLN A 223 5.85 -3.00 -3.36
CA GLN A 223 6.66 -4.08 -3.93
C GLN A 223 6.48 -5.44 -3.23
N ARG A 224 5.83 -5.46 -2.06
CA ARG A 224 5.65 -6.65 -1.22
C ARG A 224 4.17 -7.02 -1.03
N ASP A 225 3.26 -6.35 -1.75
CA ASP A 225 1.81 -6.50 -1.60
C ASP A 225 1.30 -6.21 -0.18
N LEU A 226 1.99 -5.31 0.55
CA LEU A 226 1.67 -4.92 1.94
C LEU A 226 0.99 -3.55 2.05
N ASN A 227 0.65 -2.94 0.92
CA ASN A 227 -0.03 -1.64 0.84
C ASN A 227 -1.57 -1.74 0.79
N GLU A 228 -2.12 -2.96 0.70
CA GLU A 228 -3.56 -3.21 0.57
C GLU A 228 -4.16 -3.69 1.89
N VAL A 229 -5.18 -2.99 2.40
CA VAL A 229 -5.86 -3.40 3.65
C VAL A 229 -6.71 -4.65 3.49
N PHE A 230 -7.16 -4.95 2.28
CA PHE A 230 -7.97 -6.15 2.01
C PHE A 230 -7.19 -7.43 2.35
N THR A 231 -5.88 -7.46 2.09
CA THR A 231 -4.96 -8.55 2.43
C THR A 231 -4.32 -8.37 3.82
N GLY A 232 -4.74 -7.37 4.59
CA GLY A 232 -4.26 -7.08 5.94
C GLY A 232 -3.01 -6.20 6.00
N GLY A 233 -2.59 -5.61 4.88
CA GLY A 233 -1.50 -4.64 4.79
C GLY A 233 -1.80 -3.30 5.47
N ILE A 234 -0.90 -2.35 5.31
CA ILE A 234 -1.02 -0.99 5.86
C ILE A 234 -1.57 -0.05 4.79
N SER A 235 -2.68 0.63 5.12
CA SER A 235 -3.25 1.65 4.22
C SER A 235 -2.30 2.82 4.03
N SER A 236 -2.42 3.53 2.90
CA SER A 236 -1.65 4.76 2.67
C SER A 236 -1.84 5.79 3.79
N TYR A 237 -3.05 5.95 4.32
CA TYR A 237 -3.31 6.89 5.41
C TYR A 237 -2.64 6.43 6.72
N SER A 238 -2.78 5.16 7.09
CA SER A 238 -2.11 4.57 8.26
C SER A 238 -0.59 4.76 8.19
N LEU A 239 0.02 4.48 7.03
CA LEU A 239 1.45 4.68 6.81
C LEU A 239 1.86 6.14 7.03
N ILE A 240 1.10 7.09 6.46
CA ILE A 240 1.40 8.52 6.62
C ILE A 240 1.30 8.93 8.10
N LEU A 241 0.29 8.46 8.84
CA LEU A 241 0.17 8.73 10.27
C LEU A 241 1.32 8.12 11.09
N MET A 242 1.80 6.93 10.72
CA MET A 242 3.01 6.35 11.34
C MET A 242 4.24 7.22 11.12
N VAL A 243 4.47 7.71 9.89
CA VAL A 243 5.63 8.60 9.63
C VAL A 243 5.47 9.94 10.34
N ILE A 244 4.27 10.52 10.37
CA ILE A 244 4.00 11.75 11.13
C ILE A 244 4.29 11.54 12.62
N SER A 245 3.83 10.42 13.21
CA SER A 245 4.08 10.09 14.62
C SER A 245 5.55 9.90 14.90
N PHE A 246 6.27 9.20 14.02
CA PHE A 246 7.71 9.04 14.12
C PHE A 246 8.40 10.40 14.15
N LEU A 247 8.14 11.28 13.18
CA LEU A 247 8.73 12.62 13.13
C LEU A 247 8.36 13.48 14.35
N GLN A 248 7.10 13.42 14.80
CA GLN A 248 6.62 14.14 15.98
C GLN A 248 7.39 13.81 17.26
N LEU A 249 7.75 12.54 17.43
CA LEU A 249 8.36 12.02 18.66
C LEU A 249 9.87 11.74 18.50
N HIS A 250 10.44 12.08 17.35
CA HIS A 250 11.84 11.82 17.06
C HIS A 250 12.74 12.82 17.82
N PRO A 251 13.60 12.37 18.77
CA PRO A 251 14.31 13.27 19.69
C PRO A 251 15.23 14.29 19.02
N ARG A 252 15.72 13.96 17.82
CA ARG A 252 16.69 14.77 17.05
C ARG A 252 16.07 15.48 15.85
N PHE A 253 14.78 15.29 15.61
CA PHE A 253 14.11 15.95 14.50
C PHE A 253 13.53 17.28 14.98
N ASP A 254 14.00 18.38 14.39
CA ASP A 254 13.35 19.67 14.49
C ASP A 254 12.94 20.10 13.07
N PRO A 255 11.63 20.25 12.78
CA PRO A 255 11.14 20.75 11.50
C PRO A 255 11.74 22.08 11.04
N ARG A 256 12.30 22.87 11.97
CA ARG A 256 12.90 24.18 11.72
C ARG A 256 14.35 24.07 11.24
N ILE A 257 15.00 22.93 11.45
CA ILE A 257 16.41 22.74 11.09
C ILE A 257 16.48 22.21 9.65
N PRO A 258 16.98 23.00 8.69
CA PRO A 258 17.29 22.48 7.37
C PRO A 258 18.44 21.47 7.47
N ASN A 259 18.45 20.45 6.61
CA ASN A 259 19.49 19.40 6.50
C ASN A 259 19.33 18.19 7.45
N THR A 260 18.11 17.81 7.80
CA THR A 260 17.91 16.49 8.43
C THR A 260 18.28 15.38 7.45
N ASN A 261 19.13 14.44 7.88
CA ASN A 261 19.56 13.31 7.04
C ASN A 261 18.44 12.26 6.91
N LEU A 262 17.87 12.16 5.70
CA LEU A 262 16.80 11.22 5.36
C LEU A 262 17.21 9.75 5.53
N GLY A 263 18.49 9.41 5.30
CA GLY A 263 18.97 8.05 5.47
C GLY A 263 18.95 7.60 6.93
N VAL A 264 19.35 8.48 7.84
CA VAL A 264 19.23 8.27 9.29
C VAL A 264 17.77 8.10 9.69
N LEU A 265 16.89 9.02 9.26
CA LEU A 265 15.46 8.95 9.59
C LEU A 265 14.80 7.66 9.08
N LEU A 266 15.13 7.21 7.87
CA LEU A 266 14.56 6.01 7.30
C LEU A 266 15.00 4.76 8.07
N ILE A 267 16.27 4.65 8.45
CA ILE A 267 16.78 3.56 9.27
C ILE A 267 16.11 3.55 10.65
N GLU A 268 16.01 4.71 11.31
CA GLU A 268 15.39 4.82 12.63
C GLU A 268 13.88 4.57 12.58
N PHE A 269 13.20 4.89 11.47
CA PHE A 269 11.81 4.52 11.25
C PHE A 269 11.65 2.99 11.22
N PHE A 270 12.49 2.30 10.44
CA PHE A 270 12.48 0.85 10.37
C PHE A 270 12.88 0.20 11.70
N GLU A 271 13.81 0.81 12.45
CA GLU A 271 14.17 0.34 13.79
C GLU A 271 12.97 0.43 14.74
N LEU A 272 12.33 1.59 14.79
CA LEU A 272 11.20 1.84 15.67
C LEU A 272 10.06 0.87 15.35
N TYR A 273 9.56 0.86 14.12
CA TYR A 273 8.40 0.06 13.76
C TYR A 273 8.72 -1.41 13.44
N GLY A 274 9.98 -1.76 13.23
CA GLY A 274 10.42 -3.15 13.07
C GLY A 274 10.74 -3.85 14.40
N ARG A 275 11.34 -3.14 15.36
CA ARG A 275 11.88 -3.74 16.59
C ARG A 275 11.24 -3.22 17.86
N ASN A 276 11.17 -1.89 18.01
CA ASN A 276 10.99 -1.27 19.33
C ASN A 276 9.52 -0.94 19.65
N PHE A 277 8.68 -0.72 18.64
CA PHE A 277 7.27 -0.39 18.82
C PHE A 277 6.49 -1.61 19.31
N ASN A 278 5.85 -1.47 20.47
CA ASN A 278 5.03 -2.53 21.06
C ASN A 278 3.64 -2.54 20.44
N TYR A 279 3.51 -3.26 19.32
CA TYR A 279 2.24 -3.45 18.61
C TYR A 279 1.14 -4.09 19.47
N LEU A 280 1.44 -4.73 20.61
CA LEU A 280 0.41 -5.35 21.44
C LEU A 280 -0.26 -4.33 22.36
N GLN A 281 0.52 -3.46 23.00
CA GLN A 281 0.07 -2.58 24.08
C GLN A 281 0.01 -1.10 23.70
N THR A 282 0.70 -0.70 22.64
CA THR A 282 0.85 0.72 22.28
C THR A 282 -0.02 1.08 21.08
N GLY A 283 -0.69 2.23 21.18
CA GLY A 283 -1.32 2.89 20.05
C GLY A 283 -0.75 4.29 19.81
N ILE A 284 -1.04 4.81 18.62
CA ILE A 284 -0.47 6.06 18.10
C ILE A 284 -1.52 7.17 18.17
N ARG A 285 -1.16 8.31 18.75
CA ARG A 285 -1.92 9.56 18.71
C ARG A 285 -1.13 10.61 17.96
N ILE A 286 -1.79 11.36 17.07
CA ILE A 286 -1.18 12.43 16.26
C ILE A 286 -1.47 13.83 16.82
N LYS A 287 -2.54 13.99 17.60
CA LYS A 287 -2.94 15.29 18.17
C LYS A 287 -1.89 15.80 19.16
N ASN A 288 -1.85 17.12 19.36
CA ASN A 288 -1.04 17.80 20.39
C ASN A 288 0.46 17.51 20.33
N GLY A 289 1.03 17.37 19.13
CA GLY A 289 2.46 17.09 18.96
C GLY A 289 2.81 15.61 18.98
N GLY A 290 1.82 14.70 19.08
CA GLY A 290 2.02 13.27 19.00
C GLY A 290 2.21 12.62 20.38
N ALA A 291 1.78 11.37 20.52
CA ALA A 291 2.04 10.55 21.70
C ALA A 291 1.92 9.05 21.40
N TYR A 292 2.68 8.25 22.13
CA TYR A 292 2.44 6.81 22.27
C TYR A 292 1.65 6.57 23.55
N MET A 293 0.56 5.82 23.44
CA MET A 293 -0.36 5.59 24.54
C MET A 293 -0.69 4.13 24.71
N ALA A 294 -1.08 3.75 25.91
CA ALA A 294 -1.68 2.43 26.15
C ALA A 294 -2.96 2.30 25.30
N LYS A 295 -3.12 1.17 24.61
CA LYS A 295 -4.31 0.93 23.79
C LYS A 295 -5.59 1.00 24.62
N GLU A 296 -5.53 0.59 25.87
CA GLU A 296 -6.63 0.66 26.83
C GLU A 296 -7.14 2.10 26.98
N ASP A 297 -6.24 3.09 26.95
CA ASP A 297 -6.61 4.51 27.07
C ASP A 297 -7.23 5.06 25.78
N ILE A 298 -6.74 4.61 24.62
CA ILE A 298 -7.35 4.93 23.33
C ILE A 298 -8.76 4.31 23.25
N MET A 299 -8.91 3.07 23.71
CA MET A 299 -10.17 2.32 23.70
C MET A 299 -11.23 2.91 24.63
N LYS A 300 -10.86 3.54 25.75
CA LYS A 300 -11.82 4.27 26.61
C LYS A 300 -12.58 5.35 25.83
N ALA A 301 -11.95 5.93 24.79
CA ALA A 301 -12.57 6.91 23.91
C ALA A 301 -13.30 6.29 22.70
N MET A 302 -13.23 4.97 22.52
CA MET A 302 -13.91 4.24 21.43
C MET A 302 -15.21 3.63 21.94
N SER A 303 -16.31 3.89 21.23
CA SER A 303 -17.61 3.29 21.54
C SER A 303 -17.59 1.79 21.22
N ASN A 304 -17.89 0.98 22.24
CA ASN A 304 -18.15 -0.47 22.22
C ASN A 304 -16.96 -1.42 21.99
N GLY A 305 -16.36 -1.94 23.07
CA GLY A 305 -15.92 -3.33 23.21
C GLY A 305 -14.97 -3.95 22.16
N TYR A 306 -14.33 -3.14 21.32
CA TYR A 306 -13.47 -3.65 20.25
C TYR A 306 -12.23 -4.34 20.83
N ARG A 307 -11.88 -5.50 20.29
CA ARG A 307 -10.53 -6.05 20.52
C ARG A 307 -9.51 -5.06 19.93
N PRO A 308 -8.39 -4.79 20.62
CA PRO A 308 -7.36 -3.92 20.09
C PRO A 308 -6.86 -4.49 18.75
N SER A 309 -6.88 -3.66 17.71
CA SER A 309 -6.26 -3.97 16.42
C SER A 309 -4.76 -4.21 16.59
N MET A 310 -4.12 -4.91 15.65
CA MET A 310 -2.67 -5.11 15.71
C MET A 310 -1.92 -3.78 15.60
N LEU A 311 -2.33 -2.92 14.67
CA LEU A 311 -1.86 -1.53 14.55
C LEU A 311 -2.98 -0.61 15.01
N CYS A 312 -2.81 0.05 16.16
CA CYS A 312 -3.81 0.98 16.71
C CYS A 312 -3.37 2.42 16.47
N ILE A 313 -4.17 3.19 15.72
CA ILE A 313 -3.91 4.60 15.43
C ILE A 313 -5.20 5.38 15.67
N GLU A 314 -5.19 6.28 16.65
CA GLU A 314 -6.31 7.19 16.89
C GLU A 314 -6.49 8.11 15.68
N ASP A 315 -7.67 8.07 15.07
CA ASP A 315 -7.99 8.94 13.95
C ASP A 315 -8.00 10.42 14.41
N PRO A 316 -7.14 11.28 13.83
CA PRO A 316 -7.09 12.67 14.21
C PRO A 316 -8.38 13.44 13.90
N LEU A 317 -9.20 12.93 12.96
CA LEU A 317 -10.37 13.61 12.42
C LEU A 317 -11.70 12.99 12.86
N LEU A 318 -11.70 11.71 13.23
CA LEU A 318 -12.91 11.00 13.65
C LEU A 318 -12.72 10.37 15.04
N PRO A 319 -13.17 11.04 16.12
CA PRO A 319 -13.07 10.49 17.48
C PRO A 319 -13.67 9.08 17.59
N GLY A 320 -12.96 8.19 18.28
CA GLY A 320 -13.37 6.80 18.46
C GLY A 320 -13.07 5.86 17.28
N ASN A 321 -12.55 6.39 16.17
CA ASN A 321 -12.12 5.57 15.04
C ASN A 321 -10.67 5.12 15.18
N ASP A 322 -10.41 3.86 14.84
CA ASP A 322 -9.08 3.30 14.75
C ASP A 322 -8.71 3.11 13.27
N VAL A 323 -7.76 3.91 12.80
CA VAL A 323 -7.33 3.91 11.40
C VAL A 323 -6.62 2.61 11.03
N GLY A 324 -5.95 1.95 11.98
CA GLY A 324 -5.21 0.71 11.72
C GLY A 324 -6.05 -0.56 11.90
N ARG A 325 -7.36 -0.45 12.17
CA ARG A 325 -8.27 -1.59 12.41
C ARG A 325 -8.21 -2.67 11.31
N SER A 326 -8.11 -2.24 10.05
CA SER A 326 -8.09 -3.15 8.89
C SER A 326 -6.69 -3.72 8.60
N SER A 327 -5.65 -3.25 9.27
CA SER A 327 -4.27 -3.74 9.13
C SER A 327 -4.00 -4.96 10.01
N TYR A 328 -4.81 -6.00 9.85
CA TYR A 328 -4.72 -7.23 10.66
C TYR A 328 -3.43 -8.03 10.43
N GLY A 329 -2.76 -7.80 9.30
CA GLY A 329 -1.43 -8.33 8.95
C GLY A 329 -0.25 -7.46 9.41
N ALA A 330 -0.46 -6.46 10.27
CA ALA A 330 0.59 -5.53 10.70
C ALA A 330 1.84 -6.20 11.29
N MET A 331 1.71 -7.39 11.90
CA MET A 331 2.86 -8.15 12.40
C MET A 331 3.78 -8.66 11.28
N HIS A 332 3.23 -8.96 10.10
CA HIS A 332 4.04 -9.28 8.93
C HIS A 332 4.79 -8.04 8.43
N VAL A 333 4.13 -6.87 8.44
CA VAL A 333 4.79 -5.61 8.10
C VAL A 333 5.91 -5.26 9.09
N LYS A 334 5.70 -5.51 10.39
CA LYS A 334 6.75 -5.39 11.42
C LYS A 334 7.97 -6.25 11.08
N GLN A 335 7.79 -7.51 10.70
CA GLN A 335 8.91 -8.40 10.33
C GLN A 335 9.68 -7.86 9.12
N VAL A 336 8.95 -7.36 8.13
CA VAL A 336 9.55 -6.78 6.92
C VAL A 336 10.29 -5.47 7.23
N PHE A 337 9.79 -4.64 8.16
CA PHE A 337 10.50 -3.47 8.66
C PHE A 337 11.76 -3.81 9.46
N ASP A 338 11.71 -4.83 10.32
CA ASP A 338 12.89 -5.33 11.04
C ASP A 338 13.98 -5.79 10.07
N TYR A 339 13.59 -6.57 9.06
CA TYR A 339 14.53 -7.01 8.04
C TYR A 339 15.13 -5.84 7.24
N ALA A 340 14.33 -4.83 6.87
CA ALA A 340 14.83 -3.61 6.24
C ALA A 340 15.83 -2.86 7.11
N TYR A 341 15.58 -2.75 8.42
CA TYR A 341 16.52 -2.15 9.37
C TYR A 341 17.87 -2.86 9.39
N ILE A 342 17.86 -4.20 9.48
CA ILE A 342 19.08 -5.02 9.44
C ILE A 342 19.85 -4.73 8.15
N VAL A 343 19.20 -4.91 7.00
CA VAL A 343 19.84 -4.80 5.69
C VAL A 343 20.43 -3.40 5.47
N LEU A 344 19.67 -2.35 5.77
CA LEU A 344 20.16 -0.98 5.63
C LEU A 344 21.32 -0.69 6.59
N GLY A 345 21.21 -1.12 7.85
CA GLY A 345 22.27 -0.95 8.84
C GLY A 345 23.60 -1.59 8.40
N HIS A 346 23.54 -2.76 7.78
CA HIS A 346 24.71 -3.40 7.17
C HIS A 346 25.21 -2.61 5.95
N ALA A 347 24.34 -2.20 5.04
CA ALA A 347 24.70 -1.50 3.81
C ALA A 347 25.36 -0.13 4.05
N VAL A 348 24.95 0.60 5.10
CA VAL A 348 25.53 1.91 5.44
C VAL A 348 26.73 1.83 6.38
N SER A 349 27.08 0.63 6.85
CA SER A 349 28.20 0.43 7.77
C SER A 349 29.56 0.64 7.06
N PRO A 350 30.54 1.29 7.69
CA PRO A 350 31.90 1.39 7.15
C PRO A 350 32.53 0.02 6.83
N LEU A 351 32.11 -1.02 7.55
CA LEU A 351 32.58 -2.40 7.35
C LEU A 351 32.04 -3.05 6.06
N ALA A 352 30.99 -2.51 5.44
CA ALA A 352 30.45 -3.00 4.17
C ALA A 352 31.52 -3.01 3.06
N ASN A 353 32.49 -2.08 3.12
CA ASN A 353 33.60 -1.99 2.16
C ASN A 353 34.78 -2.92 2.47
N SER A 354 34.78 -3.62 3.62
CA SER A 354 35.94 -4.38 4.14
C SER A 354 35.87 -5.90 3.93
N TYR A 355 34.74 -6.43 3.46
CA TYR A 355 34.62 -7.83 3.08
C TYR A 355 35.10 -8.04 1.63
N PRO A 356 36.09 -8.94 1.37
CA PRO A 356 36.53 -9.28 0.02
C PRO A 356 35.52 -10.24 -0.58
N ASN A 357 34.35 -9.71 -0.91
CA ASN A 357 33.32 -10.46 -1.58
C ASN A 357 33.62 -10.40 -3.10
N LYS A 358 33.40 -11.50 -3.83
CA LYS A 358 33.79 -11.66 -5.25
C LYS A 358 33.26 -10.47 -6.06
N ASP A 359 33.80 -10.12 -7.22
CA ASP A 359 33.34 -8.92 -7.96
C ASP A 359 31.82 -8.90 -8.23
N SER A 360 31.13 -10.05 -8.13
CA SER A 360 29.67 -10.20 -8.07
C SER A 360 29.00 -9.77 -6.75
N ASP A 361 29.72 -9.20 -5.81
CA ASP A 361 29.24 -8.81 -4.49
C ASP A 361 29.67 -7.39 -4.13
N ARG A 362 30.67 -6.81 -4.82
CA ARG A 362 31.02 -5.39 -4.67
C ARG A 362 29.90 -4.44 -5.11
N TRP A 363 29.06 -4.87 -6.06
CA TRP A 363 27.83 -4.16 -6.42
C TRP A 363 26.74 -4.27 -5.34
N ALA A 364 26.86 -5.25 -4.45
CA ALA A 364 25.88 -5.64 -3.44
C ALA A 364 26.00 -4.87 -2.11
N PHE A 365 27.09 -4.13 -1.88
CA PHE A 365 27.30 -3.42 -0.60
C PHE A 365 27.20 -1.90 -0.68
N THR A 366 27.02 -1.35 -1.88
CA THR A 366 27.20 0.10 -2.12
C THR A 366 25.91 0.91 -2.24
N HIS A 367 24.72 0.28 -2.17
CA HIS A 367 23.47 0.96 -2.55
C HIS A 367 22.27 0.52 -1.69
N ALA A 368 21.79 1.42 -0.85
CA ALA A 368 20.86 1.11 0.23
C ALA A 368 19.38 1.24 -0.19
N ALA A 369 19.03 2.18 -1.10
CA ALA A 369 17.71 2.19 -1.72
C ALA A 369 17.58 1.08 -2.79
N PHE A 370 18.67 0.76 -3.50
CA PHE A 370 18.76 -0.44 -4.35
C PHE A 370 18.43 -1.75 -3.59
N TYR A 371 18.88 -1.91 -2.33
CA TYR A 371 18.54 -3.08 -1.52
C TYR A 371 17.07 -3.09 -1.07
N LEU A 372 16.52 -1.95 -0.67
CA LEU A 372 15.09 -1.82 -0.34
C LEU A 372 14.18 -2.18 -1.53
N THR A 373 14.66 -1.97 -2.77
CA THR A 373 13.94 -2.27 -4.01
C THR A 373 14.30 -3.59 -4.71
N LEU A 374 15.48 -4.19 -4.51
CA LEU A 374 15.90 -5.42 -5.22
C LEU A 374 16.60 -6.53 -4.40
N SER A 375 17.28 -6.25 -3.27
CA SER A 375 18.05 -7.29 -2.56
C SER A 375 17.61 -7.63 -1.12
N VAL A 376 16.52 -7.03 -0.65
CA VAL A 376 15.69 -7.55 0.47
C VAL A 376 14.74 -8.66 -0.04
N PHE A 377 14.99 -9.25 -1.22
CA PHE A 377 14.04 -10.07 -2.01
C PHE A 377 14.48 -11.52 -2.23
N SER A 378 15.14 -12.13 -1.26
CA SER A 378 15.25 -13.60 -1.17
C SER A 378 14.60 -14.05 0.11
N PHE A 379 13.29 -14.35 0.06
CA PHE A 379 12.64 -15.54 0.61
C PHE A 379 11.19 -15.63 0.12
#